data_AF-A0A972V8F8-F1
#
_entry.id   AF-A0A972V8F8-F1
#
_cell.length_a   1.000
_cell.length_b   1.000
_cell.length_c   1.000
_cell.angle_alpha   90.00
_cell.angle_beta   90.00
_cell.angle_gamma   90.00
#
_symmetry.space_group_name_H-M   'P 1'
#
loop_
_entity.id
_entity.type
_entity.pdbx_description
1 polymer ?
#
loop_
_entity_poly.entity_id
_entity_poly.type
_entity_poly.pdbx_seq_one_letter_code
_entity_poly.pdbx_strand_id
1 'polypeptide(L)'
;PLAHAEDIARAAVAAVQAEKGIVHGQAFNVGNTNENFRVRELAELVGEIVPEAAIIYADDASPDRRHYRVSFEKIARELTEFRPQWTVYRGAQSLFETISAMGLSTEDFEGPRYNRLDHLQMLLRDGRLNADMRYARKPGAEKRPERRVAE
;
A
#
# COMPACT_ATOMS: atom_id res chain seq x y z
N PRO A 1 -9.99 8.78 -1.13
CA PRO A 1 -8.82 9.53 -0.59
C PRO A 1 -7.53 8.79 -0.96
N LEU A 2 -6.51 9.51 -1.42
CA LEU A 2 -5.20 8.94 -1.73
C LEU A 2 -4.10 9.77 -1.06
N ALA A 3 -3.01 9.11 -0.70
CA ALA A 3 -1.81 9.75 -0.17
C ALA A 3 -0.59 8.99 -0.67
N HIS A 4 0.45 9.73 -1.07
CA HIS A 4 1.71 9.13 -1.46
C HIS A 4 2.47 8.61 -0.22
N ALA A 5 3.18 7.49 -0.35
CA ALA A 5 3.91 6.88 0.76
C ALA A 5 4.94 7.83 1.38
N GLU A 6 5.58 8.67 0.56
CA GLU A 6 6.51 9.68 1.06
C GLU A 6 5.81 10.77 1.88
N ASP A 7 4.60 11.19 1.50
CA ASP A 7 3.82 12.15 2.30
C ASP A 7 3.36 11.52 3.62
N ILE A 8 3.07 10.22 3.64
CA ILE A 8 2.82 9.49 4.88
C ILE A 8 4.05 9.52 5.80
N ALA A 9 5.24 9.30 5.24
CA ALA A 9 6.48 9.43 6.01
C ALA A 9 6.71 10.87 6.51
N ARG A 10 6.47 11.89 5.68
CA ARG A 10 6.57 13.30 6.07
C ARG A 10 5.59 13.66 7.20
N ALA A 11 4.36 13.12 7.16
CA ALA A 11 3.39 13.30 8.24
C ALA A 11 3.86 12.69 9.55
N ALA A 12 4.47 11.50 9.50
CA ALA A 12 5.07 10.88 10.69
C ALA A 12 6.20 11.74 11.27
N VAL A 13 7.09 12.26 10.42
CA VAL A 13 8.16 13.18 10.84
C VAL A 13 7.58 14.44 11.49
N ALA A 14 6.59 15.08 10.87
CA ALA A 14 5.93 16.26 11.42
C ALA A 14 5.26 15.98 12.78
N ALA A 15 4.63 14.81 12.93
CA ALA A 15 4.01 14.41 14.20
C ALA A 15 5.06 14.18 15.31
N VAL A 16 6.23 13.64 14.98
CA VAL A 16 7.34 13.44 15.94
C VAL A 16 7.96 14.78 16.38
N GLN A 17 8.00 15.77 15.48
CA GLN A 17 8.58 17.08 15.75
C GLN A 17 7.61 18.03 16.48
N ALA A 18 6.31 17.79 16.37
CA ALA A 18 5.29 18.63 16.99
C ALA A 18 5.29 18.52 18.53
N GLU A 19 4.84 19.58 19.18
CA GLU A 19 4.68 19.59 20.63
C GLU A 19 3.70 18.49 21.09
N LYS A 20 4.04 17.81 22.20
CA LYS A 20 3.22 16.72 22.74
C LYS A 20 1.75 17.09 22.90
N GLY A 21 1.45 18.33 23.33
CA GLY A 21 0.08 18.82 23.53
C GLY A 21 -0.77 18.83 22.25
N ILE A 22 -0.13 18.91 21.09
CA ILE A 22 -0.78 18.92 19.77
C ILE A 22 -1.13 17.49 19.31
N VAL A 23 -0.22 16.53 19.55
CA VAL A 23 -0.30 15.19 18.94
C VAL A 23 -0.76 14.08 19.88
N HIS A 24 -0.58 14.24 21.19
CA HIS A 24 -0.84 13.15 22.14
C HIS A 24 -2.32 12.77 22.18
N GLY A 25 -2.60 11.49 21.93
CA GLY A 25 -3.97 10.95 21.92
C GLY A 25 -4.84 11.46 20.76
N GLN A 26 -4.23 12.11 19.76
CA GLN A 26 -4.95 12.67 18.63
C GLN A 26 -4.88 11.76 17.41
N ALA A 27 -6.02 11.57 16.76
CA ALA A 27 -6.09 10.99 15.43
C ALA A 27 -5.96 12.08 14.36
N PHE A 28 -5.19 11.80 13.31
CA PHE A 28 -5.02 12.65 12.13
C PHE A 28 -5.21 11.82 10.87
N ASN A 29 -6.03 12.32 9.93
CA ASN A 29 -6.02 11.82 8.57
C ASN A 29 -4.79 12.39 7.86
N VAL A 30 -4.06 11.55 7.12
CA VAL A 30 -2.83 11.94 6.44
C VAL A 30 -3.05 12.04 4.93
N GLY A 31 -2.83 13.22 4.37
CA GLY A 31 -3.06 13.51 2.96
C GLY A 31 -3.49 14.96 2.75
N ASN A 32 -4.11 15.22 1.61
CA ASN A 32 -4.59 16.54 1.22
C ASN A 32 -6.07 16.45 0.78
N THR A 33 -6.90 17.39 1.21
CA THR A 33 -8.35 17.43 0.91
C THR A 33 -8.65 17.44 -0.58
N ASN A 34 -7.75 18.01 -1.38
CA ASN A 34 -7.88 18.03 -2.83
C ASN A 34 -7.63 16.67 -3.49
N GLU A 35 -7.04 15.70 -2.77
CA GLU A 35 -6.67 14.38 -3.28
C GLU A 35 -7.74 13.31 -2.96
N ASN A 36 -9.01 13.69 -3.05
CA ASN A 36 -10.17 12.80 -2.96
C ASN A 36 -10.74 12.53 -4.35
N PHE A 37 -10.57 11.31 -4.86
CA PHE A 37 -11.05 10.90 -6.18
C PHE A 37 -11.98 9.69 -6.12
N ARG A 38 -12.86 9.58 -7.11
CA ARG A 38 -13.59 8.36 -7.45
C ARG A 38 -12.69 7.44 -8.28
N VAL A 39 -12.95 6.14 -8.21
CA VAL A 39 -12.18 5.12 -8.96
C VAL A 39 -12.15 5.43 -10.46
N ARG A 40 -13.26 5.87 -11.06
CA ARG A 40 -13.31 6.25 -12.48
C ARG A 40 -12.39 7.43 -12.82
N GLU A 41 -12.32 8.43 -11.94
CA GLU A 41 -11.47 9.63 -12.15
C GLU A 41 -9.99 9.24 -12.04
N LEU A 42 -9.67 8.26 -11.19
CA LEU A 42 -8.34 7.68 -11.12
C LEU A 42 -7.97 6.88 -12.37
N ALA A 43 -8.92 6.09 -12.90
CA ALA A 43 -8.69 5.33 -14.12
C ALA A 43 -8.42 6.27 -15.32
N GLU A 44 -9.21 7.33 -15.44
CA GLU A 44 -9.03 8.38 -16.45
C GLU A 44 -7.64 9.05 -16.32
N LEU A 45 -7.29 9.52 -15.12
CA LEU A 45 -5.99 10.14 -14.85
C LEU A 45 -4.82 9.21 -15.16
N VAL A 46 -4.90 7.93 -14.80
CA VAL A 46 -3.84 6.95 -15.09
C VAL A 46 -3.77 6.67 -16.60
N GLY A 47 -4.90 6.62 -17.30
CA GLY A 47 -4.96 6.46 -18.75
C GLY A 47 -4.31 7.61 -19.53
N GLU A 48 -4.30 8.83 -18.96
CA GLU A 48 -3.55 9.96 -19.53
C GLU A 48 -2.03 9.83 -19.37
N ILE A 49 -1.58 9.10 -18.35
CA ILE A 49 -0.16 8.95 -17.99
C ILE A 49 0.47 7.76 -18.71
N VAL A 50 -0.25 6.65 -18.84
CA VAL A 50 0.27 5.39 -19.36
C VAL A 50 -0.02 5.30 -20.87
N PRO A 51 1.00 5.30 -21.74
CA PRO A 51 0.80 5.17 -23.18
C PRO A 51 0.04 3.89 -23.52
N GLU A 52 -0.86 3.98 -24.51
CA GLU A 52 -1.64 2.85 -25.06
C GLU A 52 -2.58 2.15 -24.05
N ALA A 53 -2.73 2.69 -22.84
CA ALA A 53 -3.66 2.13 -21.86
C ALA A 53 -5.11 2.30 -22.31
N ALA A 54 -5.85 1.18 -22.33
CA ALA A 54 -7.29 1.18 -22.58
C ALA A 54 -8.05 1.11 -21.25
N ILE A 55 -9.00 2.02 -21.05
CA ILE A 55 -9.91 1.99 -19.91
C ILE A 55 -11.13 1.15 -20.30
N ILE A 56 -11.36 0.05 -19.59
CA ILE A 56 -12.48 -0.86 -19.80
C ILE A 56 -13.35 -0.88 -18.55
N TYR A 57 -14.65 -0.69 -18.72
CA TYR A 57 -15.64 -0.84 -17.66
C TYR A 57 -16.34 -2.19 -17.87
N ALA A 58 -16.19 -3.12 -16.93
CA ALA A 58 -16.81 -4.43 -17.01
C ALA A 58 -18.30 -4.36 -16.67
N ASP A 59 -19.15 -4.82 -17.58
CA ASP A 59 -20.62 -4.76 -17.45
C ASP A 59 -21.16 -5.67 -16.33
N ASP A 60 -20.40 -6.72 -15.97
CA ASP A 60 -20.73 -7.71 -14.94
C ASP A 60 -20.01 -7.47 -13.60
N ALA A 61 -19.24 -6.39 -13.48
CA ALA A 61 -18.56 -6.06 -12.23
C ALA A 61 -19.57 -5.75 -11.12
N SER A 62 -19.47 -6.49 -10.01
CA SER A 62 -20.23 -6.18 -8.80
C SER A 62 -19.92 -4.74 -8.36
N PRO A 63 -20.94 -3.89 -8.13
CA PRO A 63 -20.71 -2.51 -7.72
C PRO A 63 -19.99 -2.48 -6.38
N ASP A 64 -18.80 -1.87 -6.36
CA ASP A 64 -18.10 -1.57 -5.12
C ASP A 64 -18.87 -0.47 -4.37
N ARG A 65 -19.48 -0.85 -3.25
CA ARG A 65 -20.30 0.04 -2.41
C ARG A 65 -19.47 0.93 -1.49
N ARG A 66 -18.14 0.83 -1.52
CA ARG A 66 -17.26 1.60 -0.65
C ARG A 66 -17.18 3.04 -1.14
N HIS A 67 -17.55 3.98 -0.28
CA HIS A 67 -17.46 5.41 -0.54
C HIS A 67 -16.72 6.09 0.60
N TYR A 68 -15.54 6.63 0.29
CA TYR A 68 -14.73 7.37 1.24
C TYR A 68 -14.46 8.79 0.73
N ARG A 69 -14.78 9.78 1.54
CA ARG A 69 -14.34 11.16 1.39
C ARG A 69 -13.79 11.61 2.73
N VAL A 70 -12.53 12.01 2.76
CA VAL A 70 -11.81 12.29 4.00
C VAL A 70 -11.39 13.74 4.04
N SER A 71 -11.64 14.40 5.16
CA SER A 71 -11.11 15.74 5.46
C SER A 71 -9.73 15.61 6.08
N PHE A 72 -8.79 16.42 5.59
CA PHE A 72 -7.42 16.53 6.09
C PHE A 72 -7.17 17.89 6.76
N GLU A 73 -8.23 18.64 7.05
CA GLU A 73 -8.13 19.99 7.65
C GLU A 73 -7.44 19.97 9.01
N LYS A 74 -7.65 18.91 9.81
CA LYS A 74 -7.01 18.80 11.13
C LYS A 74 -5.49 18.71 11.00
N ILE A 75 -4.96 17.83 10.14
CA ILE A 75 -3.51 17.71 10.01
C ILE A 75 -2.90 18.98 9.41
N ALA A 76 -3.59 19.61 8.45
CA ALA A 76 -3.13 20.86 7.84
C ALA A 76 -3.08 22.04 8.83
N ARG A 77 -4.03 22.09 9.78
CA ARG A 77 -4.08 23.14 10.80
C ARG A 77 -3.12 22.91 11.95
N GLU A 78 -3.07 21.69 12.49
CA GLU A 78 -2.35 21.40 13.73
C GLU A 78 -0.88 21.03 13.50
N LEU A 79 -0.55 20.42 12.35
CA LEU A 79 0.83 20.05 11.98
C LEU A 79 1.32 20.94 10.84
N THR A 80 1.65 22.20 11.14
CA THR A 80 2.06 23.22 10.14
C THR A 80 3.32 22.85 9.34
N GLU A 81 4.17 21.99 9.91
CA GLU A 81 5.36 21.46 9.23
C GLU A 81 5.03 20.32 8.26
N PHE A 82 3.85 19.72 8.35
CA PHE A 82 3.39 18.75 7.36
C PHE A 82 2.94 19.47 6.08
N ARG A 83 3.85 19.48 5.09
CA ARG A 83 3.59 20.00 3.75
C ARG A 83 3.59 18.85 2.75
N PRO A 84 2.43 18.27 2.39
CA PRO A 84 2.37 17.21 1.38
C PRO A 84 2.90 17.75 0.05
N GLN A 85 3.75 16.97 -0.61
CA GLN A 85 4.44 17.35 -1.85
C GLN A 85 3.86 16.67 -3.08
N TRP A 86 3.07 15.62 -2.87
CA TRP A 86 2.56 14.78 -3.94
C TRP A 86 1.10 15.06 -4.23
N THR A 87 0.78 15.09 -5.52
CA THR A 87 -0.58 14.93 -6.02
C THR A 87 -0.75 13.51 -6.55
N VAL A 88 -1.99 13.05 -6.70
CA VAL A 88 -2.29 11.76 -7.33
C VAL A 88 -1.68 11.67 -8.74
N TYR A 89 -1.74 12.76 -9.51
CA TYR A 89 -1.12 12.84 -10.84
C TYR A 89 0.38 12.57 -10.78
N ARG A 90 1.12 13.34 -9.95
CA ARG A 90 2.57 13.18 -9.83
C ARG A 90 2.95 11.82 -9.27
N GLY A 91 2.17 11.30 -8.32
CA GLY A 91 2.37 9.96 -7.76
C GLY A 91 2.20 8.88 -8.80
N ALA A 92 1.13 8.93 -9.60
CA ALA A 92 0.89 7.99 -10.69
C ALA A 92 1.99 8.07 -11.76
N GLN A 93 2.45 9.27 -12.13
CA GLN A 93 3.56 9.46 -13.05
C GLN A 93 4.86 8.84 -12.51
N SER A 94 5.20 9.12 -11.24
CA SER A 94 6.39 8.56 -10.59
C SER A 94 6.34 7.04 -10.52
N LEU A 95 5.17 6.46 -10.25
CA LEU A 95 4.98 5.00 -10.27
C LEU A 95 5.18 4.44 -11.68
N PHE A 96 4.59 5.05 -12.70
CA PHE A 96 4.76 4.61 -14.09
C PHE A 96 6.23 4.62 -14.52
N GLU A 97 6.95 5.72 -14.27
CA GLU A 97 8.37 5.86 -14.58
C GLU A 97 9.22 4.80 -13.86
N THR A 98 8.95 4.61 -12.55
CA THR A 98 9.69 3.66 -11.71
C THR A 98 9.45 2.22 -12.16
N ILE A 99 8.20 1.83 -12.37
CA ILE A 99 7.81 0.47 -12.78
C ILE A 99 8.38 0.17 -14.18
N SER A 100 8.30 1.12 -15.11
CA SER A 100 8.85 0.96 -16.46
C SER A 100 10.37 0.78 -16.43
N ALA A 101 11.07 1.52 -15.58
CA ALA A 101 12.53 1.41 -15.44
C ALA A 101 13.00 0.10 -14.79
N MET A 102 12.16 -0.53 -13.97
CA MET A 102 12.49 -1.81 -13.32
C MET A 102 12.52 -3.00 -14.29
N GLY A 103 11.90 -2.88 -15.47
CA GLY A 103 11.85 -3.96 -16.45
C GLY A 103 11.10 -5.20 -15.94
N LEU A 104 10.01 -4.99 -15.19
CA LEU A 104 9.19 -6.09 -14.67
C LEU A 104 8.54 -6.87 -15.81
N SER A 105 8.58 -8.20 -15.70
CA SER A 105 7.93 -9.11 -16.62
C SER A 105 6.52 -9.48 -16.16
N THR A 106 5.70 -10.01 -17.07
CA THR A 106 4.39 -10.57 -16.71
C THR A 106 4.51 -11.65 -15.63
N GLU A 107 5.53 -12.50 -15.71
CA GLU A 107 5.80 -13.56 -14.72
C GLU A 107 6.09 -12.99 -13.32
N ASP A 108 6.66 -11.80 -13.20
CA ASP A 108 6.87 -11.18 -11.88
C ASP A 108 5.53 -10.88 -11.18
N PHE A 109 4.48 -10.53 -11.95
CA PHE A 109 3.16 -10.19 -11.43
C PHE A 109 2.22 -11.39 -11.30
N GLU A 110 2.18 -12.24 -12.33
CA GLU A 110 1.31 -13.41 -12.39
C GLU A 110 1.90 -14.64 -11.68
N GLY A 111 3.21 -14.61 -11.40
CA GLY A 111 3.92 -15.67 -10.71
C GLY A 111 4.00 -15.49 -9.19
N PRO A 112 4.76 -16.38 -8.50
CA PRO A 112 4.83 -16.44 -7.04
C PRO A 112 5.62 -15.30 -6.39
N ARG A 113 6.15 -14.34 -7.18
CA ARG A 113 7.00 -13.27 -6.66
C ARG A 113 6.18 -12.24 -5.90
N TYR A 114 5.08 -11.78 -6.48
CA TYR A 114 4.18 -10.79 -5.87
C TYR A 114 2.76 -11.30 -5.63
N ASN A 115 2.40 -12.50 -6.13
CA ASN A 115 1.16 -13.16 -5.75
C ASN A 115 1.37 -14.10 -4.53
N ARG A 116 0.75 -13.74 -3.40
CA ARG A 116 0.84 -14.53 -2.16
C ARG A 116 0.31 -15.95 -2.34
N LEU A 117 -0.80 -16.14 -3.05
CA LEU A 117 -1.40 -17.47 -3.19
C LEU A 117 -0.45 -18.40 -3.95
N ASP A 118 0.06 -17.94 -5.09
CA ASP A 118 0.99 -18.71 -5.92
C ASP A 118 2.31 -18.96 -5.21
N HIS A 119 2.78 -17.97 -4.42
CA HIS A 119 3.95 -18.15 -3.56
C HIS A 119 3.75 -19.28 -2.55
N LEU A 120 2.61 -19.30 -1.88
CA LEU A 120 2.29 -20.34 -0.89
C LEU A 120 2.13 -21.72 -1.54
N GLN A 121 1.48 -21.78 -2.70
CA GLN A 121 1.36 -23.02 -3.47
C GLN A 121 2.72 -23.53 -3.95
N MET A 122 3.60 -22.64 -4.42
CA MET A 122 4.99 -22.97 -4.75
C MET A 122 5.71 -23.56 -3.53
N LEU A 123 5.67 -22.89 -2.38
CA LEU A 123 6.32 -23.40 -1.17
C LEU A 123 5.77 -24.75 -0.69
N LEU A 124 4.47 -25.02 -0.86
CA LEU A 124 3.87 -26.32 -0.57
C LEU A 124 4.37 -27.39 -1.56
N ARG A 125 4.37 -27.10 -2.87
CA ARG A 125 4.89 -27.99 -3.91
C ARG A 125 6.37 -28.32 -3.71
N ASP A 126 7.16 -27.33 -3.29
CA ASP A 126 8.59 -27.48 -3.01
C ASP A 126 8.87 -28.20 -1.68
N GLY A 127 7.83 -28.57 -0.92
CA GLY A 127 7.96 -29.19 0.41
C GLY A 127 8.57 -28.25 1.46
N ARG A 128 8.65 -26.95 1.18
CA ARG A 128 9.15 -25.93 2.10
C ARG A 128 8.09 -25.54 3.13
N LEU A 129 6.81 -25.65 2.79
CA LEU A 129 5.68 -25.57 3.71
C LEU A 129 4.99 -26.93 3.83
N ASN A 130 4.45 -27.23 5.00
CA ASN A 130 3.55 -28.37 5.21
C ASN A 130 2.07 -27.96 5.10
N ALA A 131 1.16 -28.93 5.17
CA ALA A 131 -0.30 -28.70 5.08
C ALA A 131 -0.84 -27.75 6.16
N ASP A 132 -0.16 -27.63 7.30
CA ASP A 132 -0.49 -26.70 8.38
C ASP A 132 0.09 -25.28 8.17
N MET A 133 0.61 -24.99 6.96
CA MET A 133 1.23 -23.72 6.59
C MET A 133 2.45 -23.35 7.46
N ARG A 134 3.17 -24.36 7.96
CA ARG A 134 4.42 -24.21 8.70
C ARG A 134 5.60 -24.60 7.83
N TYR A 135 6.72 -23.91 7.98
CA TYR A 135 7.94 -24.30 7.29
C TYR A 135 8.35 -25.72 7.70
N ALA A 136 8.56 -26.57 6.70
CA ALA A 136 9.07 -27.92 6.90
C ALA A 136 10.44 -27.82 7.58
N ARG A 137 10.63 -28.53 8.69
CA ARG A 137 11.92 -28.55 9.39
C ARG A 137 12.95 -29.22 8.49
N LYS A 138 14.16 -28.65 8.44
CA LYS A 138 15.32 -29.38 7.92
C LYS A 138 15.47 -30.68 8.72
N PRO A 139 15.76 -31.83 8.08
CA PRO A 139 16.18 -33.03 8.81
C PRO A 139 17.36 -32.68 9.72
N GLY A 140 17.22 -32.89 11.03
CA GLY A 140 18.26 -32.62 12.03
C GLY A 140 18.18 -31.29 12.79
N ALA A 141 17.19 -30.42 12.54
CA ALA A 141 17.00 -29.22 13.36
C ALA A 141 16.29 -29.55 14.69
N GLU A 142 16.99 -29.41 15.81
CA GLU A 142 16.44 -29.58 17.15
C GLU A 142 15.18 -28.72 17.39
N LYS A 143 14.27 -29.22 18.23
CA LYS A 143 13.09 -28.47 18.67
C LYS A 143 13.56 -27.17 19.34
N ARG A 144 13.22 -26.01 18.76
CA ARG A 144 13.29 -24.74 19.51
C ARG A 144 12.46 -24.92 20.79
N PRO A 145 13.02 -24.62 21.97
CA PRO A 145 12.28 -24.74 23.22
C PRO A 145 11.05 -23.83 23.16
N GLU A 146 9.93 -24.33 23.68
CA GLU A 146 8.69 -23.57 23.81
C GLU A 146 9.00 -22.28 24.58
N ARG A 147 8.70 -21.13 23.98
CA ARG A 147 8.72 -19.86 24.71
C ARG A 147 7.62 -19.96 25.76
N ARG A 148 8.01 -20.21 27.01
CA ARG A 148 7.13 -19.97 28.16
C ARG A 148 6.69 -18.52 28.09
N VAL A 149 5.39 -18.32 27.96
CA VAL A 149 4.77 -17.01 28.19
C VAL A 149 4.99 -16.75 29.67
N ALA A 150 5.71 -15.68 30.01
CA ALA A 150 5.79 -15.23 31.39
C ALA A 150 4.38 -14.73 31.76
N GLU A 151 3.83 -15.30 32.84
CA GLU A 151 2.61 -14.80 33.50
C GLU A 151 2.81 -13.38 34.04
#